data_AF-A0A356P8I4-F1
#
_entry.id   AF-A0A356P8I4-F1
#
_cell.length_a   1.000
_cell.length_b   1.000
_cell.length_c   1.000
_cell.angle_alpha   90.00
_cell.angle_beta   90.00
_cell.angle_gamma   90.00
#
_symmetry.space_group_name_H-M   'P 1'
#
loop_
_entity.id
_entity.type
_entity.pdbx_description
1 polymer ?
#
loop_
_entity_poly.entity_id
_entity_poly.type
_entity_poly.pdbx_seq_one_letter_code
_entity_poly.pdbx_strand_id
1 'polypeptide(L)'
;MTHLHQGALVTKIHPVIAYRGQLDLFQCELVEAQMVFEQVGEEALILKLEEIAVFARALMVQEVKESPFQWTTLIGLTPEELRERSHHPEKYFGIEHTPLSYTHGLVVAKLQHLRAKSREVELYANRAFTNEVGECTRTDLIQPLNRLSSAFYILACEVRGRKNGGKPKQPEKRVPLGVSNRHIHLSKNDLLVLFGENYALTHQKELTQPGQFAAQETVTLVGPKGTLEKVRILGPVRDDTQIEISATDCYKLGIKPVIRDSGQHAGTPGLKVIGPQGNVTLKSGVMVANRHLHLTLEQAAEWSLKDGDKVRVHIQSTRPMIFEEVLIRANDHCQKEMHLDLDEANAALIDGQSQGVLMEV
;
A
#
# COMPACT_ATOMS: atom_id res chain seq x y z
N MET A 1 -37.07 23.53 18.80
CA MET A 1 -36.35 23.85 20.05
C MET A 1 -35.32 22.76 20.31
N THR A 2 -34.25 23.07 21.03
CA THR A 2 -33.20 22.13 21.48
C THR A 2 -32.75 22.53 22.88
N HIS A 3 -32.19 21.59 23.65
CA HIS A 3 -31.61 21.91 24.95
C HIS A 3 -30.28 22.63 24.77
N LEU A 4 -30.14 23.78 25.44
CA LEU A 4 -28.87 24.47 25.61
C LEU A 4 -28.14 23.91 26.84
N HIS A 5 -28.84 23.85 27.97
CA HIS A 5 -28.44 23.19 29.21
C HIS A 5 -29.65 22.46 29.79
N GLN A 6 -29.45 21.71 30.88
CA GLN A 6 -30.55 21.02 31.56
C GLN A 6 -31.62 22.03 32.00
N GLY A 7 -32.82 21.92 31.43
CA GLY A 7 -33.94 22.84 31.70
C GLY A 7 -34.00 24.12 30.84
N ALA A 8 -32.99 24.42 30.01
CA ALA A 8 -32.99 25.59 29.12
C ALA A 8 -33.21 25.18 27.66
N LEU A 9 -34.37 25.52 27.10
CA LEU A 9 -34.72 25.27 25.69
C LEU A 9 -34.50 26.53 24.84
N VAL A 10 -33.77 26.38 23.74
CA VAL A 10 -33.49 27.45 22.77
C VAL A 10 -33.87 27.01 21.35
N THR A 11 -33.93 27.96 20.43
CA THR A 11 -34.09 27.66 19.01
C THR A 11 -32.79 27.09 18.42
N LYS A 12 -32.87 26.36 17.29
CA LYS A 12 -31.65 25.82 16.63
C LYS A 12 -30.75 26.90 16.02
N ILE A 13 -31.24 28.14 15.89
CA ILE A 13 -30.47 29.28 15.41
C ILE A 13 -29.68 29.98 16.53
N HIS A 14 -29.76 29.49 17.77
CA HIS A 14 -29.04 30.07 18.89
C HIS A 14 -27.52 30.03 18.66
N PRO A 15 -26.78 31.14 18.85
CA PRO A 15 -25.34 31.22 18.53
C PRO A 15 -24.48 30.12 19.18
N VAL A 16 -24.74 29.79 20.45
CA VAL A 16 -24.02 28.70 21.14
C VAL A 16 -24.27 27.34 20.48
N ILE A 17 -25.50 27.05 20.01
CA ILE A 17 -25.79 25.80 19.32
C ILE A 17 -25.03 25.73 17.99
N ALA A 18 -24.93 26.85 17.27
CA ALA A 18 -24.14 26.93 16.05
C ALA A 18 -22.64 26.73 16.33
N TYR A 19 -22.10 27.33 17.40
CA TYR A 19 -20.72 27.09 17.85
C TYR A 19 -20.47 25.61 18.15
N ARG A 20 -21.35 24.96 18.92
CA ARG A 20 -21.22 23.53 19.22
C ARG A 20 -21.21 22.69 17.94
N GLY A 21 -22.12 22.95 17.01
CA GLY A 21 -22.14 22.24 15.73
C GLY A 21 -20.86 22.41 14.91
N GLN A 22 -20.22 23.57 14.97
CA GLN A 22 -18.94 23.81 14.30
C GLN A 22 -17.78 23.08 14.98
N LEU A 23 -17.78 23.03 16.31
CA LEU A 23 -16.78 22.30 17.07
C LEU A 23 -16.91 20.78 16.89
N ASP A 24 -18.13 20.26 16.72
CA ASP A 24 -18.39 18.87 16.35
C ASP A 24 -17.90 18.57 14.93
N LEU A 25 -18.24 19.41 13.95
CA LEU A 25 -17.77 19.24 12.57
C LEU A 25 -16.23 19.28 12.49
N PHE A 26 -15.59 20.18 13.23
CA PHE A 26 -14.14 20.25 13.32
C PHE A 26 -13.52 18.95 13.86
N GLN A 27 -14.17 18.28 14.83
CA GLN A 27 -13.72 16.98 15.30
C GLN A 27 -13.84 15.89 14.24
N CYS A 28 -14.89 15.91 13.42
CA CYS A 28 -14.99 14.99 12.27
C CYS A 28 -13.85 15.23 11.27
N GLU A 29 -13.55 16.50 10.93
CA GLU A 29 -12.47 16.85 10.02
C GLU A 29 -11.08 16.45 10.56
N LEU A 30 -10.88 16.51 11.89
CA LEU A 30 -9.67 15.98 12.53
C LEU A 30 -9.49 14.48 12.25
N VAL A 31 -10.55 13.70 12.42
CA VAL A 31 -10.53 12.25 12.17
C VAL A 31 -10.26 11.96 10.69
N GLU A 32 -10.92 12.69 9.78
CA GLU A 32 -10.64 12.56 8.34
C GLU A 32 -9.18 12.86 7.99
N ALA A 33 -8.58 13.86 8.64
CA ALA A 33 -7.17 14.16 8.45
C ALA A 33 -6.25 13.07 9.02
N GLN A 34 -6.59 12.49 10.18
CA GLN A 34 -5.85 11.35 10.74
C GLN A 34 -5.85 10.16 9.78
N MET A 35 -7.00 9.81 9.19
CA MET A 35 -7.10 8.74 8.18
C MET A 35 -6.20 9.00 6.96
N VAL A 36 -6.17 10.25 6.49
CA VAL A 36 -5.28 10.64 5.37
C VAL A 36 -3.81 10.57 5.79
N PHE A 37 -3.47 10.95 7.02
CA PHE A 37 -2.09 10.90 7.53
C PHE A 37 -1.61 9.48 7.77
N GLU A 38 -2.50 8.56 8.14
CA GLU A 38 -2.22 7.13 8.25
C GLU A 38 -1.84 6.55 6.89
N GLN A 39 -2.61 6.86 5.85
CA GLN A 39 -2.35 6.40 4.48
C GLN A 39 -1.00 6.87 3.91
N VAL A 40 -0.43 7.94 4.43
CA VAL A 40 0.88 8.47 4.01
C VAL A 40 1.98 8.28 5.07
N GLY A 41 1.71 7.52 6.13
CA GLY A 41 2.69 7.14 7.15
C GLY A 41 3.20 8.26 8.05
N GLU A 42 2.34 9.24 8.37
CA GLU A 42 2.63 10.40 9.25
C GLU A 42 2.20 10.17 10.71
N GLU A 43 2.65 9.07 11.33
CA GLU A 43 2.28 8.66 12.69
C GLU A 43 2.47 9.76 13.75
N ALA A 44 3.58 10.51 13.66
CA ALA A 44 3.87 11.60 14.59
C ALA A 44 2.84 12.74 14.50
N LEU A 45 2.31 13.03 13.30
CA LEU A 45 1.25 14.03 13.15
C LEU A 45 -0.09 13.51 13.66
N ILE A 46 -0.38 12.21 13.50
CA ILE A 46 -1.61 11.59 14.03
C ILE A 46 -1.69 11.75 15.55
N LEU A 47 -0.59 11.52 16.27
CA LEU A 47 -0.52 11.71 17.72
C LEU A 47 -0.79 13.17 18.13
N LYS A 48 -0.22 14.13 17.39
CA LYS A 48 -0.48 15.56 17.61
C LYS A 48 -1.94 15.93 17.32
N LEU A 49 -2.55 15.33 16.28
CA LEU A 49 -3.98 15.51 16.00
C LEU A 49 -4.87 14.89 17.08
N GLU A 50 -4.47 13.78 17.69
CA GLU A 50 -5.22 13.19 18.82
C GLU A 50 -5.20 14.10 20.04
N GLU A 51 -4.04 14.69 20.36
CA GLU A 51 -3.94 15.71 21.41
C GLU A 51 -4.87 16.90 21.12
N ILE A 52 -4.90 17.38 19.87
CA ILE A 52 -5.81 18.45 19.44
C ILE A 52 -7.29 18.02 19.53
N ALA A 53 -7.62 16.77 19.21
CA ALA A 53 -8.98 16.25 19.32
C ALA A 53 -9.45 16.21 20.79
N VAL A 54 -8.58 15.76 21.70
CA VAL A 54 -8.82 15.84 23.15
C VAL A 54 -9.03 17.29 23.59
N PHE A 55 -8.21 18.21 23.09
CA PHE A 55 -8.33 19.64 23.39
C PHE A 55 -9.67 20.23 22.93
N ALA A 56 -10.11 19.92 21.71
CA ALA A 56 -11.39 20.36 21.16
C ALA A 56 -12.59 19.80 21.95
N ARG A 57 -12.54 18.51 22.33
CA ARG A 57 -13.54 17.90 23.21
C ARG A 57 -13.61 18.60 24.56
N ALA A 58 -12.46 18.94 25.13
CA ALA A 58 -12.40 19.62 26.42
C ALA A 58 -13.00 21.03 26.35
N LEU A 59 -12.81 21.79 25.25
CA LEU A 59 -13.49 23.07 25.04
C LEU A 59 -15.02 22.92 25.06
N MET A 60 -15.55 21.93 24.33
CA MET A 60 -16.98 21.61 24.33
C MET A 60 -17.49 21.33 25.74
N VAL A 61 -16.78 20.48 26.47
CA VAL A 61 -17.19 20.05 27.82
C VAL A 61 -17.22 21.23 28.80
N GLN A 62 -16.21 22.11 28.78
CA GLN A 62 -16.17 23.27 29.68
C GLN A 62 -17.19 24.35 29.29
N GLU A 63 -17.50 24.47 28.00
CA GLU A 63 -18.62 25.29 27.56
C GLU A 63 -19.95 24.78 28.11
N VAL A 64 -20.27 23.50 27.91
CA VAL A 64 -21.53 22.89 28.36
C VAL A 64 -21.71 22.96 29.88
N LYS A 65 -20.60 22.79 30.62
CA LYS A 65 -20.57 22.87 32.10
C LYS A 65 -20.57 24.30 32.64
N GLU A 66 -20.44 25.30 31.78
CA GLU A 66 -20.31 26.71 32.17
C GLU A 66 -19.14 26.97 33.14
N SER A 67 -18.07 26.19 33.03
CA SER A 67 -16.87 26.31 33.86
C SER A 67 -15.67 26.83 33.06
N PRO A 68 -14.71 27.51 33.70
CA PRO A 68 -13.52 28.03 33.02
C PRO A 68 -12.70 26.92 32.37
N PHE A 69 -12.28 27.14 31.12
CA PHE A 69 -11.33 26.27 30.43
C PHE A 69 -9.88 26.68 30.76
N GLN A 70 -9.06 25.71 31.15
CA GLN A 70 -7.65 25.90 31.49
C GLN A 70 -6.80 24.91 30.72
N TRP A 71 -5.66 25.39 30.22
CA TRP A 71 -4.69 24.58 29.50
C TRP A 71 -3.29 25.18 29.68
N THR A 72 -2.27 24.32 29.60
CA THR A 72 -0.87 24.72 29.79
C THR A 72 -0.07 24.58 28.49
N THR A 73 -0.27 23.48 27.78
CA THR A 73 0.41 23.20 26.51
C THR A 73 -0.55 22.61 25.49
N LEU A 74 -0.21 22.80 24.23
CA LEU A 74 -0.79 22.10 23.10
C LEU A 74 0.35 21.76 22.13
N ILE A 75 0.39 20.52 21.63
CA ILE A 75 1.48 19.97 20.81
C ILE A 75 2.86 20.15 21.46
N GLY A 76 2.91 20.10 22.79
CA GLY A 76 4.11 20.32 23.60
C GLY A 76 4.58 21.78 23.72
N LEU A 77 3.76 22.76 23.31
CA LEU A 77 4.11 24.18 23.32
C LEU A 77 3.14 24.98 24.19
N THR A 78 3.67 25.95 24.93
CA THR A 78 2.90 26.96 25.67
C THR A 78 2.17 27.93 24.72
N PRO A 79 1.14 28.68 25.19
CA PRO A 79 0.47 29.69 24.38
C PRO A 79 1.42 30.73 23.77
N GLU A 80 2.43 31.15 24.54
CA GLU A 80 3.46 32.11 24.14
C GLU A 80 4.37 31.53 23.07
N GLU A 81 4.80 30.27 23.21
CA GLU A 81 5.62 29.60 22.21
C GLU A 81 4.86 29.34 20.90
N LEU A 82 3.58 28.96 20.98
CA LEU A 82 2.71 28.84 19.81
C LEU A 82 2.61 30.18 19.07
N ARG A 83 2.47 31.28 19.82
CA ARG A 83 2.47 32.63 19.24
C ARG A 83 3.81 32.90 18.53
N GLU A 84 4.91 32.84 19.26
CA GLU A 84 6.25 33.16 18.78
C GLU A 84 6.60 32.36 17.52
N ARG A 85 6.43 31.03 17.54
CA ARG A 85 6.79 30.18 16.39
C ARG A 85 5.90 30.41 15.18
N SER A 86 4.61 30.71 15.39
CA SER A 86 3.69 30.98 14.28
C SER A 86 3.93 32.35 13.60
N HIS A 87 4.50 33.32 14.31
CA HIS A 87 4.87 34.63 13.76
C HIS A 87 6.26 34.67 13.12
N HIS A 88 7.14 33.74 13.49
CA HIS A 88 8.52 33.69 13.00
C HIS A 88 8.88 32.36 12.31
N PRO A 89 8.12 31.91 11.28
CA PRO A 89 8.32 30.59 10.70
C PRO A 89 9.68 30.41 10.01
N GLU A 90 10.27 31.48 9.47
CA GLU A 90 11.63 31.45 8.90
C GLU A 90 12.68 31.10 9.96
N LYS A 91 12.61 31.73 11.14
CA LYS A 91 13.51 31.49 12.29
C LYS A 91 13.45 30.05 12.79
N TYR A 92 12.26 29.46 12.84
CA TYR A 92 12.04 28.15 13.48
C TYR A 92 12.00 26.98 12.49
N PHE A 93 11.62 27.20 11.24
CA PHE A 93 11.41 26.13 10.25
C PHE A 93 12.14 26.38 8.93
N GLY A 94 12.80 27.52 8.75
CA GLY A 94 13.54 27.85 7.52
C GLY A 94 12.65 28.00 6.29
N ILE A 95 11.38 28.39 6.49
CA ILE A 95 10.42 28.58 5.40
C ILE A 95 10.03 30.04 5.23
N GLU A 96 9.90 30.46 3.98
CA GLU A 96 9.32 31.76 3.65
C GLU A 96 7.79 31.72 3.72
N HIS A 97 7.20 32.89 3.96
CA HIS A 97 5.76 33.09 3.85
C HIS A 97 5.33 33.05 2.37
N THR A 98 5.00 31.86 1.89
CA THR A 98 4.43 31.67 0.54
C THR A 98 2.93 31.34 0.60
N PRO A 99 2.14 31.73 -0.43
CA PRO A 99 0.76 31.29 -0.57
C PRO A 99 0.63 29.77 -0.60
N LEU A 100 -0.53 29.24 -0.20
CA LEU A 100 -0.80 27.81 -0.33
C LEU A 100 -0.73 27.38 -1.80
N SER A 101 0.05 26.34 -2.08
CA SER A 101 0.23 25.75 -3.41
C SER A 101 0.01 24.24 -3.35
N TYR A 102 -0.49 23.67 -4.43
CA TYR A 102 -0.61 22.21 -4.58
C TYR A 102 0.73 21.50 -4.42
N THR A 103 1.84 22.19 -4.75
CA THR A 103 3.21 21.70 -4.62
C THR A 103 3.64 21.48 -3.17
N HIS A 104 2.91 21.99 -2.18
CA HIS A 104 3.18 21.73 -0.77
C HIS A 104 2.72 20.35 -0.30
N GLY A 105 1.96 19.61 -1.12
CA GLY A 105 1.54 18.24 -0.84
C GLY A 105 0.27 18.12 0.01
N LEU A 106 -0.28 16.90 0.05
CA LEU A 106 -1.57 16.58 0.66
C LEU A 106 -1.60 16.86 2.16
N VAL A 107 -0.54 16.52 2.89
CA VAL A 107 -0.43 16.72 4.34
C VAL A 107 -0.55 18.20 4.70
N VAL A 108 0.22 19.06 4.01
CA VAL A 108 0.18 20.51 4.23
C VAL A 108 -1.20 21.08 3.88
N ALA A 109 -1.81 20.61 2.78
CA ALA A 109 -3.15 21.04 2.40
C ALA A 109 -4.19 20.71 3.48
N LYS A 110 -4.15 19.50 4.05
CA LYS A 110 -5.04 19.08 5.14
C LYS A 110 -4.80 19.84 6.44
N LEU A 111 -3.55 20.09 6.83
CA LEU A 111 -3.24 20.93 8.00
C LEU A 111 -3.76 22.37 7.83
N GLN A 112 -3.66 22.94 6.62
CA GLN A 112 -4.20 24.27 6.34
C GLN A 112 -5.72 24.30 6.27
N HIS A 113 -6.36 23.20 5.83
CA HIS A 113 -7.81 23.03 5.93
C HIS A 113 -8.25 23.11 7.40
N LEU A 114 -7.65 22.30 8.27
CA LEU A 114 -7.95 22.30 9.71
C LEU A 114 -7.65 23.65 10.38
N ARG A 115 -6.60 24.35 9.93
CA ARG A 115 -6.33 25.73 10.34
C ARG A 115 -7.49 26.66 9.96
N ALA A 116 -7.97 26.61 8.72
CA ALA A 116 -9.10 27.43 8.31
C ALA A 116 -10.36 27.08 9.10
N LYS A 117 -10.58 25.78 9.33
CA LYS A 117 -11.72 25.31 10.11
C LYS A 117 -11.70 25.76 11.56
N SER A 118 -10.57 25.65 12.25
CA SER A 118 -10.43 26.15 13.63
C SER A 118 -10.68 27.66 13.75
N ARG A 119 -10.31 28.45 12.74
CA ARG A 119 -10.66 29.88 12.66
C ARG A 119 -12.16 30.09 12.44
N GLU A 120 -12.80 29.25 11.64
CA GLU A 120 -14.27 29.29 11.52
C GLU A 120 -14.92 29.01 12.88
N VAL A 121 -14.48 27.98 13.60
CA VAL A 121 -14.97 27.67 14.96
C VAL A 121 -14.77 28.85 15.91
N GLU A 122 -13.61 29.52 15.88
CA GLU A 122 -13.33 30.76 16.63
C GLU A 122 -14.33 31.89 16.31
N LEU A 123 -14.69 32.08 15.04
CA LEU A 123 -15.68 33.09 14.65
C LEU A 123 -17.07 32.77 15.21
N TYR A 124 -17.47 31.50 15.22
CA TYR A 124 -18.73 31.10 15.84
C TYR A 124 -18.70 31.22 17.37
N ALA A 125 -17.55 30.98 18.00
CA ALA A 125 -17.38 31.24 19.44
C ALA A 125 -17.55 32.73 19.75
N ASN A 126 -16.94 33.62 18.96
CA ASN A 126 -17.12 35.07 19.10
C ASN A 126 -18.59 35.48 18.91
N ARG A 127 -19.29 34.93 17.91
CA ARG A 127 -20.73 35.18 17.72
C ARG A 127 -21.57 34.72 18.92
N ALA A 128 -21.11 33.70 19.63
CA ALA A 128 -21.82 33.13 20.76
C ALA A 128 -21.57 33.88 22.08
N PHE A 129 -20.35 34.41 22.27
CA PHE A 129 -19.92 34.88 23.59
C PHE A 129 -19.47 36.35 23.62
N THR A 130 -19.37 37.01 22.48
CA THR A 130 -18.99 38.42 22.35
C THR A 130 -20.21 39.26 22.00
N ASN A 131 -20.46 40.33 22.77
CA ASN A 131 -21.57 41.25 22.51
C ASN A 131 -21.23 42.26 21.40
N GLU A 132 -22.21 43.09 21.00
CA GLU A 132 -22.06 44.07 19.92
C GLU A 132 -21.00 45.15 20.18
N VAL A 133 -20.64 45.37 21.46
CA VAL A 133 -19.63 46.34 21.89
C VAL A 133 -18.23 45.69 21.97
N GLY A 134 -18.14 44.37 21.75
CA GLY A 134 -16.88 43.62 21.74
C GLY A 134 -16.49 42.99 23.09
N GLU A 135 -17.36 43.06 24.10
CA GLU A 135 -17.10 42.41 25.39
C GLU A 135 -17.37 40.91 25.30
N CYS A 136 -16.35 40.10 25.61
CA CYS A 136 -16.42 38.65 25.54
C CYS A 136 -16.59 38.02 26.93
N THR A 137 -17.65 37.23 27.09
CA THR A 137 -17.98 36.52 28.34
C THR A 137 -17.17 35.23 28.55
N ARG A 138 -16.65 34.63 27.47
CA ARG A 138 -15.88 33.37 27.49
C ARG A 138 -14.52 33.49 26.81
N THR A 139 -13.70 34.44 27.27
CA THR A 139 -12.33 34.63 26.75
C THR A 139 -11.47 33.39 26.91
N ASP A 140 -11.76 32.60 27.96
CA ASP A 140 -11.17 31.29 28.26
C ASP A 140 -11.43 30.24 27.18
N LEU A 141 -12.44 30.38 26.32
CA LEU A 141 -12.69 29.50 25.18
C LEU A 141 -12.15 30.07 23.86
N ILE A 142 -12.21 31.40 23.69
CA ILE A 142 -11.79 32.06 22.45
C ILE A 142 -10.27 32.08 22.30
N GLN A 143 -9.52 32.40 23.37
CA GLN A 143 -8.06 32.44 23.33
C GLN A 143 -7.44 31.07 22.96
N PRO A 144 -7.88 29.92 23.52
CA PRO A 144 -7.47 28.60 23.04
C PRO A 144 -7.69 28.37 21.55
N LEU A 145 -8.87 28.70 21.01
CA LEU A 145 -9.19 28.51 19.58
C LEU A 145 -8.27 29.35 18.69
N ASN A 146 -7.95 30.57 19.14
CA ASN A 146 -6.97 31.41 18.47
C ASN A 146 -5.58 30.75 18.41
N ARG A 147 -5.12 30.17 19.54
CA ARG A 147 -3.84 29.44 19.61
C ARG A 147 -3.87 28.11 18.83
N LEU A 148 -5.02 27.47 18.72
CA LEU A 148 -5.20 26.25 17.93
C LEU A 148 -4.92 26.50 16.44
N SER A 149 -5.33 27.66 15.91
CA SER A 149 -4.99 28.04 14.53
C SER A 149 -3.47 28.24 14.33
N SER A 150 -2.76 28.72 15.36
CA SER A 150 -1.29 28.80 15.37
C SER A 150 -0.66 27.41 15.39
N ALA A 151 -1.21 26.46 16.16
CA ALA A 151 -0.72 25.09 16.23
C ALA A 151 -0.75 24.42 14.85
N PHE A 152 -1.89 24.47 14.14
CA PHE A 152 -1.96 23.91 12.78
C PHE A 152 -1.00 24.57 11.80
N TYR A 153 -0.81 25.89 11.92
CA TYR A 153 0.17 26.57 11.09
C TYR A 153 1.58 26.08 11.37
N ILE A 154 1.96 25.93 12.64
CA ILE A 154 3.24 25.36 13.05
C ILE A 154 3.42 23.96 12.48
N LEU A 155 2.43 23.07 12.58
CA LEU A 155 2.52 21.74 11.99
C LEU A 155 2.72 21.80 10.47
N ALA A 156 2.00 22.68 9.78
CA ALA A 156 2.20 22.87 8.34
C ALA A 156 3.62 23.41 8.04
N CYS A 157 4.15 24.27 8.89
CA CYS A 157 5.51 24.79 8.78
C CYS A 157 6.56 23.72 9.03
N GLU A 158 6.38 22.88 10.05
CA GLU A 158 7.23 21.72 10.34
C GLU A 158 7.29 20.79 9.12
N VAL A 159 6.15 20.44 8.54
CA VAL A 159 6.09 19.57 7.36
C VAL A 159 6.81 20.21 6.17
N ARG A 160 6.62 21.51 5.92
CA ARG A 160 7.29 22.25 4.83
C ARG A 160 8.79 22.46 5.07
N GLY A 161 9.20 22.65 6.32
CA GLY A 161 10.56 22.94 6.75
C GLY A 161 11.45 21.70 6.86
N ARG A 162 10.88 20.49 6.66
CA ARG A 162 11.64 19.25 6.45
C ARG A 162 12.51 19.42 5.20
N LYS A 163 13.73 19.93 5.33
CA LYS A 163 14.76 20.09 4.27
C LYS A 163 14.83 18.83 3.40
N ASN A 164 14.15 18.79 2.24
CA ASN A 164 13.99 17.56 1.43
C ASN A 164 13.92 16.28 2.29
N GLY A 165 13.11 16.36 3.34
CA GLY A 165 12.94 15.33 4.36
C GLY A 165 11.59 14.65 4.19
N GLY A 166 11.17 14.38 2.95
CA GLY A 166 10.50 13.10 2.76
C GLY A 166 11.43 12.07 3.41
N LYS A 167 10.90 11.09 4.17
CA LYS A 167 11.65 9.85 4.42
C LYS A 167 12.43 9.58 3.13
N PRO A 168 13.77 9.36 3.13
CA PRO A 168 14.49 9.06 1.90
C PRO A 168 13.58 8.09 1.18
N LYS A 169 13.02 8.49 0.02
CA LYS A 169 11.93 7.76 -0.64
C LYS A 169 12.46 6.34 -0.61
N GLN A 170 11.93 5.46 0.25
CA GLN A 170 12.63 4.21 0.52
C GLN A 170 12.85 3.65 -0.87
N PRO A 171 14.11 3.36 -1.25
CA PRO A 171 14.44 3.13 -2.64
C PRO A 171 13.39 2.18 -3.18
N GLU A 172 12.64 2.65 -4.19
CA GLU A 172 11.39 1.99 -4.58
C GLU A 172 11.66 0.50 -4.64
N LYS A 173 10.82 -0.30 -3.96
CA LYS A 173 10.99 -1.75 -3.81
C LYS A 173 10.81 -2.42 -5.18
N ARG A 174 11.83 -2.26 -6.02
CA ARG A 174 11.86 -2.62 -7.42
C ARG A 174 12.26 -4.07 -7.54
N VAL A 175 11.51 -4.77 -8.38
CA VAL A 175 11.69 -6.19 -8.66
C VAL A 175 11.80 -6.38 -10.17
N PRO A 176 12.83 -7.11 -10.64
CA PRO A 176 12.88 -7.60 -12.01
C PRO A 176 11.66 -8.49 -12.31
N LEU A 177 11.22 -8.50 -13.57
CA LEU A 177 10.10 -9.30 -14.04
C LEU A 177 10.64 -10.47 -14.87
N GLY A 178 10.32 -11.70 -14.46
CA GLY A 178 10.58 -12.93 -15.19
C GLY A 178 9.29 -13.42 -15.85
N VAL A 179 9.31 -13.60 -17.17
CA VAL A 179 8.16 -14.10 -17.93
C VAL A 179 8.36 -15.57 -18.26
N SER A 180 7.48 -16.41 -17.75
CA SER A 180 7.50 -17.85 -17.93
C SER A 180 6.59 -18.26 -19.09
N ASN A 181 7.20 -18.73 -20.17
CA ASN A 181 6.47 -19.43 -21.23
C ASN A 181 6.19 -20.88 -20.80
N ARG A 182 5.31 -21.57 -21.54
CA ARG A 182 4.98 -22.98 -21.29
C ARG A 182 6.22 -23.87 -21.18
N HIS A 183 6.29 -24.65 -20.13
CA HIS A 183 7.42 -25.52 -19.87
C HIS A 183 7.05 -26.72 -18.98
N ILE A 184 7.99 -27.66 -18.86
CA ILE A 184 7.86 -28.87 -18.05
C ILE A 184 9.13 -29.10 -17.22
N HIS A 185 8.94 -29.49 -15.96
CA HIS A 185 9.95 -30.14 -15.14
C HIS A 185 9.68 -31.64 -15.15
N LEU A 186 10.71 -32.46 -15.28
CA LEU A 186 10.58 -33.91 -15.37
C LEU A 186 11.07 -34.61 -14.11
N SER A 187 10.36 -35.66 -13.72
CA SER A 187 10.90 -36.68 -12.82
C SER A 187 12.01 -37.48 -13.50
N LYS A 188 12.90 -38.08 -12.71
CA LYS A 188 13.93 -38.97 -13.26
C LYS A 188 13.32 -40.14 -14.05
N ASN A 189 12.22 -40.72 -13.58
CA ASN A 189 11.57 -41.84 -14.25
C ASN A 189 10.96 -41.43 -15.60
N ASP A 190 10.28 -40.29 -15.64
CA ASP A 190 9.66 -39.81 -16.88
C ASP A 190 10.70 -39.35 -17.89
N LEU A 191 11.83 -38.79 -17.44
CA LEU A 191 12.97 -38.50 -18.32
C LEU A 191 13.43 -39.76 -19.05
N LEU A 192 13.60 -40.88 -18.33
CA LEU A 192 14.05 -42.14 -18.91
C LEU A 192 13.05 -42.70 -19.92
N VAL A 193 11.74 -42.61 -19.64
CA VAL A 193 10.70 -43.07 -20.57
C VAL A 193 10.65 -42.21 -21.84
N LEU A 194 10.81 -40.89 -21.70
CA LEU A 194 10.67 -39.95 -22.80
C LEU A 194 11.93 -39.88 -23.69
N PHE A 195 13.12 -40.05 -23.12
CA PHE A 195 14.41 -39.84 -23.79
C PHE A 195 15.37 -41.04 -23.79
N GLY A 196 15.08 -42.10 -23.02
CA GLY A 196 15.87 -43.33 -22.96
C GLY A 196 16.68 -43.49 -21.67
N GLU A 197 17.19 -44.71 -21.45
CA GLU A 197 17.99 -45.02 -20.27
C GLU A 197 19.30 -44.22 -20.20
N ASN A 198 19.71 -43.82 -18.99
CA ASN A 198 20.91 -43.03 -18.71
C ASN A 198 20.98 -41.66 -19.41
N TYR A 199 19.84 -41.14 -19.87
CA TYR A 199 19.80 -39.82 -20.50
C TYR A 199 20.00 -38.69 -19.46
N ALA A 200 20.78 -37.67 -19.84
CA ALA A 200 20.98 -36.45 -19.06
C ALA A 200 20.56 -35.24 -19.89
N LEU A 201 19.87 -34.28 -19.27
CA LEU A 201 19.41 -33.06 -19.94
C LEU A 201 20.59 -32.22 -20.42
N THR A 202 20.51 -31.71 -21.65
CA THR A 202 21.56 -30.87 -22.23
C THR A 202 21.31 -29.42 -21.84
N HIS A 203 22.22 -28.83 -21.08
CA HIS A 203 22.12 -27.42 -20.69
C HIS A 203 22.10 -26.50 -21.93
N GLN A 204 21.07 -25.64 -22.04
CA GLN A 204 20.99 -24.60 -23.08
C GLN A 204 21.28 -23.22 -22.51
N LYS A 205 20.62 -22.84 -21.41
CA LYS A 205 20.70 -21.49 -20.82
C LYS A 205 20.36 -21.53 -19.34
N GLU A 206 21.19 -20.90 -18.51
CA GLU A 206 20.90 -20.66 -17.09
C GLU A 206 19.70 -19.73 -16.92
N LEU A 207 18.85 -20.03 -15.94
CA LEU A 207 17.76 -19.15 -15.52
C LEU A 207 18.22 -18.22 -14.39
N THR A 208 17.39 -17.23 -14.06
CA THR A 208 17.70 -16.28 -12.98
C THR A 208 17.80 -16.99 -11.62
N GLN A 209 16.98 -18.01 -11.40
CA GLN A 209 17.00 -18.76 -10.14
C GLN A 209 18.21 -19.72 -10.09
N PRO A 210 19.03 -19.71 -9.01
CA PRO A 210 20.28 -20.46 -8.95
C PRO A 210 20.10 -21.96 -9.22
N GLY A 211 20.93 -22.49 -10.13
CA GLY A 211 20.95 -23.91 -10.46
C GLY A 211 19.76 -24.39 -11.31
N GLN A 212 18.85 -23.52 -11.73
CA GLN A 212 17.80 -23.85 -12.69
C GLN A 212 18.24 -23.47 -14.10
N PHE A 213 17.94 -24.33 -15.09
CA PHE A 213 18.34 -24.09 -16.47
C PHE A 213 17.26 -24.51 -17.46
N ALA A 214 17.20 -23.83 -18.60
CA ALA A 214 16.49 -24.32 -19.78
C ALA A 214 17.35 -25.36 -20.49
N ALA A 215 16.77 -26.52 -20.77
CA ALA A 215 17.43 -27.62 -21.49
C ALA A 215 17.20 -27.50 -23.01
N GLN A 216 18.07 -28.05 -23.84
CA GLN A 216 17.91 -28.04 -25.31
C GLN A 216 16.68 -28.85 -25.74
N GLU A 217 16.31 -29.84 -24.94
CA GLU A 217 15.21 -30.74 -25.18
C GLU A 217 13.86 -30.05 -25.06
N THR A 218 12.91 -30.58 -25.83
CA THR A 218 11.51 -30.18 -25.78
C THR A 218 10.62 -31.41 -25.89
N VAL A 219 9.39 -31.29 -25.42
CA VAL A 219 8.35 -32.33 -25.51
C VAL A 219 7.11 -31.79 -26.20
N THR A 220 6.22 -32.71 -26.55
CA THR A 220 4.88 -32.39 -27.05
C THR A 220 3.83 -32.76 -26.00
N LEU A 221 2.95 -31.81 -25.67
CA LEU A 221 1.83 -32.02 -24.75
C LEU A 221 0.55 -32.23 -25.54
N VAL A 222 -0.17 -33.31 -25.26
CA VAL A 222 -1.42 -33.68 -25.92
C VAL A 222 -2.55 -33.74 -24.91
N GLY A 223 -3.53 -32.85 -25.08
CA GLY A 223 -4.77 -32.81 -24.32
C GLY A 223 -5.97 -33.32 -25.13
N PRO A 224 -7.17 -33.36 -24.54
CA PRO A 224 -8.37 -33.88 -25.22
C PRO A 224 -8.76 -33.15 -26.51
N LYS A 225 -8.44 -31.85 -26.62
CA LYS A 225 -8.85 -31.00 -27.75
C LYS A 225 -7.71 -30.66 -28.70
N GLY A 226 -6.47 -30.71 -28.26
CA GLY A 226 -5.36 -30.22 -29.06
C GLY A 226 -3.99 -30.52 -28.47
N THR A 227 -2.98 -29.98 -29.15
CA THR A 227 -1.57 -30.27 -28.91
C THR A 227 -0.75 -28.99 -28.80
N LEU A 228 0.26 -29.02 -27.93
CA LEU A 228 1.32 -28.02 -27.82
C LEU A 228 2.67 -28.69 -28.09
N GLU A 229 3.31 -28.31 -29.19
CA GLU A 229 4.63 -28.80 -29.57
C GLU A 229 5.73 -27.90 -29.02
N LYS A 230 6.96 -28.42 -28.97
CA LYS A 230 8.17 -27.69 -28.58
C LYS A 230 8.06 -27.04 -27.20
N VAL A 231 7.42 -27.72 -26.25
CA VAL A 231 7.37 -27.29 -24.85
C VAL A 231 8.72 -27.54 -24.19
N ARG A 232 9.31 -26.47 -23.64
CA ARG A 232 10.68 -26.47 -23.11
C ARG A 232 10.78 -27.30 -21.84
N ILE A 233 11.84 -28.10 -21.70
CA ILE A 233 12.17 -28.72 -20.41
C ILE A 233 13.04 -27.77 -19.59
N LEU A 234 12.71 -27.60 -18.31
CA LEU A 234 13.52 -26.90 -17.33
C LEU A 234 14.16 -27.90 -16.35
N GLY A 235 15.48 -27.86 -16.26
CA GLY A 235 16.27 -28.68 -15.35
C GLY A 235 16.65 -27.95 -14.06
N PRO A 236 17.19 -28.68 -13.08
CA PRO A 236 17.45 -30.13 -13.09
C PRO A 236 16.15 -30.95 -12.99
N VAL A 237 16.27 -32.27 -13.11
CA VAL A 237 15.15 -33.18 -12.82
C VAL A 237 14.68 -32.97 -11.38
N ARG A 238 13.37 -33.12 -11.16
CA ARG A 238 12.73 -33.02 -9.85
C ARG A 238 12.22 -34.39 -9.41
N ASP A 239 11.63 -34.46 -8.23
CA ASP A 239 11.01 -35.68 -7.73
C ASP A 239 9.77 -36.04 -8.57
N ASP A 240 8.96 -35.03 -8.90
CA ASP A 240 7.72 -35.19 -9.65
C ASP A 240 7.71 -34.36 -10.93
N THR A 241 7.05 -34.90 -11.96
CA THR A 241 6.83 -34.19 -13.23
C THR A 241 5.76 -33.11 -13.07
N GLN A 242 6.09 -31.88 -13.48
CA GLN A 242 5.21 -30.71 -13.38
C GLN A 242 5.19 -29.95 -14.68
N ILE A 243 4.00 -29.54 -15.13
CA ILE A 243 3.80 -28.78 -16.35
C ILE A 243 3.16 -27.44 -16.00
N GLU A 244 3.82 -26.37 -16.40
CA GLU A 244 3.36 -24.99 -16.20
C GLU A 244 3.01 -24.39 -17.57
N ILE A 245 1.74 -24.01 -17.73
CA ILE A 245 1.19 -23.47 -18.98
C ILE A 245 0.25 -22.30 -18.67
N SER A 246 -0.05 -21.44 -19.66
CA SER A 246 -0.99 -20.35 -19.44
C SER A 246 -2.46 -20.83 -19.48
N ALA A 247 -3.38 -19.98 -19.01
CA ALA A 247 -4.81 -20.27 -19.13
C ALA A 247 -5.23 -20.46 -20.60
N THR A 248 -4.66 -19.67 -21.51
CA THR A 248 -4.86 -19.80 -22.96
C THR A 248 -4.45 -21.18 -23.47
N ASP A 249 -3.32 -21.69 -23.01
CA ASP A 249 -2.84 -23.03 -23.37
C ASP A 249 -3.78 -24.14 -22.87
N CYS A 250 -4.33 -24.00 -21.66
CA CYS A 250 -5.33 -24.94 -21.13
C CYS A 250 -6.55 -25.05 -22.07
N TYR A 251 -7.07 -23.93 -22.56
CA TYR A 251 -8.21 -23.92 -23.48
C TYR A 251 -7.89 -24.57 -24.84
N LYS A 252 -6.65 -24.42 -25.32
CA LYS A 252 -6.18 -25.09 -26.55
C LYS A 252 -6.06 -26.59 -26.38
N LEU A 253 -5.54 -27.04 -25.23
CA LEU A 253 -5.42 -28.46 -24.90
C LEU A 253 -6.78 -29.09 -24.55
N GLY A 254 -7.77 -28.29 -24.15
CA GLY A 254 -9.10 -28.77 -23.74
C GLY A 254 -9.11 -29.30 -22.31
N ILE A 255 -8.30 -28.71 -21.43
CA ILE A 255 -8.26 -29.02 -20.00
C ILE A 255 -8.70 -27.81 -19.19
N LYS A 256 -9.21 -28.04 -17.98
CA LYS A 256 -9.61 -26.97 -17.07
C LYS A 256 -8.36 -26.23 -16.57
N PRO A 257 -8.28 -24.89 -16.66
CA PRO A 257 -7.19 -24.14 -16.05
C PRO A 257 -7.30 -24.21 -14.52
N VAL A 258 -6.19 -24.56 -13.87
CA VAL A 258 -6.09 -24.69 -12.41
C VAL A 258 -4.84 -23.95 -11.95
N ILE A 259 -5.03 -22.86 -11.22
CA ILE A 259 -3.93 -22.05 -10.68
C ILE A 259 -3.35 -22.73 -9.44
N ARG A 260 -2.03 -22.89 -9.38
CA ARG A 260 -1.30 -23.50 -8.26
C ARG A 260 0.08 -22.89 -8.09
N ASP A 261 0.58 -22.95 -6.86
CA ASP A 261 2.01 -22.77 -6.62
C ASP A 261 2.78 -24.02 -7.04
N SER A 262 4.00 -23.83 -7.52
CA SER A 262 4.89 -24.92 -7.91
C SER A 262 5.08 -25.92 -6.75
N GLY A 263 4.87 -27.21 -7.02
CA GLY A 263 4.83 -28.30 -6.04
C GLY A 263 3.44 -28.73 -5.56
N GLN A 264 2.38 -27.93 -5.79
CA GLN A 264 1.02 -28.27 -5.35
C GLN A 264 0.25 -29.06 -6.41
N HIS A 265 0.57 -30.35 -6.56
CA HIS A 265 -0.01 -31.17 -7.64
C HIS A 265 -1.44 -31.65 -7.36
N ALA A 266 -1.89 -31.62 -6.10
CA ALA A 266 -3.21 -32.11 -5.73
C ALA A 266 -4.35 -31.34 -6.44
N GLY A 267 -5.27 -32.10 -7.03
CA GLY A 267 -6.43 -31.56 -7.74
C GLY A 267 -6.11 -30.87 -9.07
N THR A 268 -4.90 -31.06 -9.60
CA THR A 268 -4.52 -30.58 -10.95
C THR A 268 -4.86 -31.62 -12.01
N PRO A 269 -5.20 -31.19 -13.24
CA PRO A 269 -5.38 -32.11 -14.36
C PRO A 269 -4.05 -32.80 -14.76
N GLY A 270 -4.21 -33.89 -15.49
CA GLY A 270 -3.13 -34.58 -16.20
C GLY A 270 -3.28 -34.45 -17.72
N LEU A 271 -2.26 -34.88 -18.46
CA LEU A 271 -2.28 -34.96 -19.92
C LEU A 271 -1.21 -35.95 -20.41
N LYS A 272 -1.18 -36.20 -21.72
CA LYS A 272 -0.16 -37.05 -22.35
C LYS A 272 1.05 -36.22 -22.78
N VAL A 273 2.24 -36.63 -22.35
CA VAL A 273 3.54 -36.06 -22.74
C VAL A 273 4.21 -37.01 -23.73
N ILE A 274 4.70 -36.48 -24.85
CA ILE A 274 5.39 -37.24 -25.89
C ILE A 274 6.81 -36.71 -26.04
N GLY A 275 7.78 -37.62 -25.90
CA GLY A 275 9.20 -37.40 -26.14
C GLY A 275 9.69 -38.24 -27.33
N PRO A 276 10.98 -38.15 -27.68
CA PRO A 276 11.54 -38.85 -28.84
C PRO A 276 11.54 -40.38 -28.71
N GLN A 277 11.66 -40.93 -27.50
CA GLN A 277 11.76 -42.38 -27.27
C GLN A 277 10.48 -43.01 -26.71
N GLY A 278 9.51 -42.19 -26.29
CA GLY A 278 8.33 -42.70 -25.61
C GLY A 278 7.31 -41.63 -25.25
N ASN A 279 6.33 -42.04 -24.46
CA ASN A 279 5.26 -41.16 -23.99
C ASN A 279 4.82 -41.54 -22.57
N VAL A 280 4.41 -40.55 -21.80
CA VAL A 280 3.90 -40.70 -20.43
C VAL A 280 2.50 -40.10 -20.37
N THR A 281 1.56 -40.75 -19.68
CA THR A 281 0.24 -40.18 -19.38
C THR A 281 0.21 -39.79 -17.91
N LEU A 282 0.24 -38.49 -17.65
CA LEU A 282 0.15 -37.95 -16.30
C LEU A 282 -1.31 -37.96 -15.83
N LYS A 283 -1.53 -38.30 -14.56
CA LYS A 283 -2.86 -38.21 -13.91
C LYS A 283 -3.10 -36.83 -13.28
N SER A 284 -2.01 -36.16 -12.89
CA SER A 284 -1.96 -34.83 -12.28
C SER A 284 -0.61 -34.19 -12.61
N GLY A 285 -0.46 -32.89 -12.33
CA GLY A 285 0.79 -32.15 -12.47
C GLY A 285 0.74 -31.00 -13.48
N VAL A 286 -0.41 -30.76 -14.14
CA VAL A 286 -0.58 -29.66 -15.10
C VAL A 286 -1.27 -28.48 -14.44
N MET A 287 -0.64 -27.31 -14.44
CA MET A 287 -1.15 -26.12 -13.77
C MET A 287 -0.90 -24.84 -14.55
N VAL A 288 -1.70 -23.83 -14.21
CA VAL A 288 -1.37 -22.43 -14.48
C VAL A 288 -0.53 -21.94 -13.31
N ALA A 289 0.69 -21.47 -13.59
CA ALA A 289 1.60 -21.02 -12.56
C ALA A 289 1.00 -19.82 -11.82
N ASN A 290 0.86 -19.91 -10.50
CA ASN A 290 0.48 -18.77 -9.70
C ASN A 290 1.63 -17.75 -9.67
N ARG A 291 1.32 -16.47 -9.86
CA ARG A 291 2.31 -15.40 -9.78
C ARG A 291 2.93 -15.31 -8.39
N HIS A 292 4.23 -15.10 -8.35
CA HIS A 292 4.97 -15.03 -7.10
C HIS A 292 6.23 -14.18 -7.26
N LEU A 293 6.75 -13.72 -6.13
CA LEU A 293 7.98 -12.94 -6.03
C LEU A 293 8.98 -13.70 -5.15
N HIS A 294 10.10 -14.06 -5.74
CA HIS A 294 11.24 -14.60 -5.01
C HIS A 294 12.01 -13.48 -4.31
N LEU A 295 12.34 -13.69 -3.04
CA LEU A 295 13.19 -12.82 -2.23
C LEU A 295 14.13 -13.66 -1.36
N THR A 296 15.35 -13.19 -1.12
CA THR A 296 16.13 -13.80 -0.03
C THR A 296 15.48 -13.53 1.32
N LEU A 297 15.77 -14.34 2.35
CA LEU A 297 15.26 -14.07 3.70
C LEU A 297 15.66 -12.68 4.19
N GLU A 298 16.88 -12.26 3.87
CA GLU A 298 17.39 -10.90 4.15
C GLU A 298 16.56 -9.82 3.45
N GLN A 299 16.32 -9.94 2.14
CA GLN A 299 15.52 -8.96 1.38
C GLN A 299 14.07 -8.90 1.85
N ALA A 300 13.48 -10.05 2.19
CA ALA A 300 12.14 -10.10 2.76
C ALA A 300 12.10 -9.34 4.09
N ALA A 301 13.06 -9.60 4.99
CA ALA A 301 13.18 -8.91 6.27
C ALA A 301 13.41 -7.40 6.11
N GLU A 302 14.28 -6.97 5.18
CA GLU A 302 14.49 -5.56 4.82
C GLU A 302 13.18 -4.87 4.41
N TRP A 303 12.29 -5.62 3.75
CA TRP A 303 11.00 -5.11 3.29
C TRP A 303 9.87 -5.32 4.30
N SER A 304 10.17 -5.85 5.49
CA SER A 304 9.20 -6.25 6.52
C SER A 304 8.18 -7.27 6.02
N LEU A 305 8.63 -8.18 5.15
CA LEU A 305 7.86 -9.30 4.58
C LEU A 305 8.42 -10.63 5.11
N LYS A 306 7.59 -11.66 5.05
CA LYS A 306 7.97 -13.06 5.33
C LYS A 306 7.50 -13.99 4.21
N ASP A 307 8.05 -15.20 4.19
CA ASP A 307 7.57 -16.27 3.32
C ASP A 307 6.07 -16.51 3.53
N GLY A 308 5.32 -16.64 2.43
CA GLY A 308 3.87 -16.83 2.47
C GLY A 308 3.04 -15.55 2.53
N ASP A 309 3.65 -14.37 2.72
CA ASP A 309 2.94 -13.11 2.62
C ASP A 309 2.40 -12.88 1.21
N LYS A 310 1.34 -12.06 1.12
CA LYS A 310 0.77 -11.64 -0.14
C LYS A 310 0.85 -10.13 -0.28
N VAL A 311 1.31 -9.69 -1.43
CA VAL A 311 1.58 -8.28 -1.70
C VAL A 311 0.90 -7.82 -2.98
N ARG A 312 0.84 -6.49 -3.14
CA ARG A 312 0.44 -5.86 -4.40
C ARG A 312 1.68 -5.37 -5.13
N VAL A 313 1.78 -5.68 -6.42
CA VAL A 313 2.88 -5.21 -7.25
C VAL A 313 2.33 -4.40 -8.42
N HIS A 314 2.76 -3.15 -8.51
CA HIS A 314 2.49 -2.29 -9.64
C HIS A 314 3.50 -2.59 -10.75
N ILE A 315 3.00 -2.97 -11.93
CA ILE A 315 3.81 -3.17 -13.12
C ILE A 315 3.90 -1.84 -13.88
N GLN A 316 5.12 -1.32 -13.92
CA GLN A 316 5.48 -0.15 -14.72
C GLN A 316 5.82 -0.63 -16.13
N SER A 317 4.89 -0.47 -17.05
CA SER A 317 5.02 -0.82 -18.47
C SER A 317 4.20 0.17 -19.33
N THR A 318 4.15 -0.05 -20.64
CA THR A 318 3.29 0.71 -21.56
C THR A 318 1.79 0.46 -21.34
N ARG A 319 1.44 -0.65 -20.66
CA ARG A 319 0.08 -0.99 -20.24
C ARG A 319 0.08 -1.33 -18.75
N PRO A 320 0.16 -0.31 -17.87
CA PRO A 320 0.40 -0.51 -16.45
C PRO A 320 -0.75 -1.26 -15.79
N MET A 321 -0.41 -2.15 -14.86
CA MET A 321 -1.38 -2.93 -14.10
C MET A 321 -0.94 -3.04 -12.63
N ILE A 322 -1.87 -3.41 -11.76
CA ILE A 322 -1.56 -3.83 -10.40
C ILE A 322 -1.95 -5.29 -10.29
N PHE A 323 -0.99 -6.14 -9.96
CA PHE A 323 -1.26 -7.52 -9.59
C PHE A 323 -1.44 -7.59 -8.08
N GLU A 324 -2.61 -8.05 -7.66
CA GLU A 324 -2.92 -8.34 -6.26
C GLU A 324 -2.59 -9.80 -5.93
N GLU A 325 -2.50 -10.09 -4.64
CA GLU A 325 -2.30 -11.44 -4.10
C GLU A 325 -1.01 -12.12 -4.63
N VAL A 326 0.05 -11.33 -4.89
CA VAL A 326 1.36 -11.88 -5.31
C VAL A 326 2.01 -12.55 -4.12
N LEU A 327 2.25 -13.86 -4.21
CA LEU A 327 2.85 -14.64 -3.13
C LEU A 327 4.34 -14.33 -2.98
N ILE A 328 4.80 -14.00 -1.78
CA ILE A 328 6.22 -13.93 -1.43
C ILE A 328 6.74 -15.34 -1.18
N ARG A 329 7.79 -15.72 -1.91
CA ARG A 329 8.54 -16.97 -1.69
C ARG A 329 9.95 -16.64 -1.24
N ALA A 330 10.17 -16.68 0.08
CA ALA A 330 11.42 -16.25 0.69
C ALA A 330 12.32 -17.42 1.10
N ASN A 331 13.54 -17.50 0.57
CA ASN A 331 14.54 -18.49 0.95
C ASN A 331 15.97 -18.03 0.62
N ASP A 332 17.00 -18.65 1.22
CA ASP A 332 18.41 -18.27 1.03
C ASP A 332 19.01 -18.69 -0.31
N HIS A 333 18.24 -19.36 -1.17
CA HIS A 333 18.70 -19.95 -2.42
C HIS A 333 17.92 -19.46 -3.64
N CYS A 334 17.45 -18.22 -3.61
CA CYS A 334 16.76 -17.59 -4.73
C CYS A 334 17.36 -16.24 -5.10
N GLN A 335 17.07 -15.82 -6.33
CA GLN A 335 17.36 -14.47 -6.81
C GLN A 335 16.08 -13.65 -6.86
N LYS A 336 16.19 -12.36 -6.54
CA LYS A 336 15.04 -11.45 -6.53
C LYS A 336 14.43 -11.30 -7.92
N GLU A 337 13.23 -11.85 -8.12
CA GLU A 337 12.51 -11.80 -9.39
C GLU A 337 11.04 -12.13 -9.18
N MET A 338 10.16 -11.38 -9.84
CA MET A 338 8.72 -11.67 -9.90
C MET A 338 8.42 -12.52 -11.12
N HIS A 339 7.82 -13.69 -10.93
CA HIS A 339 7.45 -14.60 -11.99
C HIS A 339 6.00 -14.42 -12.38
N LEU A 340 5.77 -14.22 -13.67
CA LEU A 340 4.47 -14.09 -14.32
C LEU A 340 4.37 -15.09 -15.47
N ASP A 341 3.19 -15.63 -15.70
CA ASP A 341 2.96 -16.42 -16.91
C ASP A 341 2.87 -15.52 -18.16
N LEU A 342 2.87 -16.16 -19.34
CA LEU A 342 2.81 -15.44 -20.61
C LEU A 342 1.52 -14.63 -20.81
N ASP A 343 0.38 -15.10 -20.30
CA ASP A 343 -0.90 -14.38 -20.44
C ASP A 343 -0.90 -13.11 -19.57
N GLU A 344 -0.40 -13.21 -18.34
CA GLU A 344 -0.21 -12.09 -17.42
C GLU A 344 0.77 -11.06 -17.97
N ALA A 345 1.90 -11.51 -18.51
CA ALA A 345 2.89 -10.62 -19.10
C ALA A 345 2.36 -9.87 -20.33
N ASN A 346 1.61 -10.57 -21.19
CA ASN A 346 0.96 -9.95 -22.35
C ASN A 346 -0.15 -8.98 -21.93
N ALA A 347 -0.88 -9.26 -20.85
CA ALA A 347 -1.90 -8.36 -20.34
C ALA A 347 -1.30 -7.01 -19.91
N ALA A 348 -0.10 -7.02 -19.32
CA ALA A 348 0.65 -5.83 -18.94
C ALA A 348 1.59 -5.28 -20.04
N LEU A 349 1.66 -5.88 -21.23
CA LEU A 349 2.66 -5.54 -22.27
C LEU A 349 4.09 -5.39 -21.71
N ILE A 350 4.55 -6.39 -20.97
CA ILE A 350 5.89 -6.40 -20.39
C ILE A 350 6.96 -6.46 -21.49
N ASP A 351 7.96 -5.59 -21.38
CA ASP A 351 9.15 -5.53 -22.23
C ASP A 351 10.43 -5.45 -21.38
N GLY A 352 11.59 -5.31 -22.02
CA GLY A 352 12.89 -5.25 -21.33
C GLY A 352 13.11 -3.99 -20.48
N GLN A 353 12.25 -2.97 -20.57
CA GLN A 353 12.31 -1.75 -19.74
C GLN A 353 11.30 -1.79 -18.59
N SER A 354 10.39 -2.77 -18.60
CA SER A 354 9.33 -2.89 -17.62
C SER A 354 9.87 -3.33 -16.27
N GLN A 355 9.27 -2.82 -15.18
CA GLN A 355 9.65 -3.17 -13.82
C GLN A 355 8.45 -3.36 -12.91
N GLY A 356 8.57 -4.26 -11.93
CA GLY A 356 7.63 -4.34 -10.82
C GLY A 356 8.05 -3.41 -9.69
N VAL A 357 7.09 -2.74 -9.08
CA VAL A 357 7.27 -1.96 -7.86
C VAL A 357 6.31 -2.49 -6.81
N LEU A 358 6.85 -2.99 -5.71
CA LEU A 358 6.04 -3.39 -4.55
C LEU A 358 5.30 -2.15 -4.03
N MET A 359 3.98 -2.26 -3.90
CA MET A 359 3.19 -1.22 -3.25
C MET A 359 3.25 -1.42 -1.74
N GLU A 360 3.16 -0.33 -0.98
CA GLU A 360 3.09 -0.43 0.48
C GLU A 360 1.89 -1.32 0.88
N VAL A 361 2.20 -2.30 1.74
CA VAL A 361 1.26 -3.34 2.19
C VAL A 361 0.27 -2.74 3.16
#